data_AF-A0A085B615-F1
#
_entry.id   AF-A0A085B615-F1
#
_cell.length_a   1.000
_cell.length_b   1.000
_cell.length_c   1.000
_cell.angle_alpha   90.00
_cell.angle_beta   90.00
_cell.angle_gamma   90.00
#
_symmetry.space_group_name_H-M   'P 1'
#
loop_
_entity.id
_entity.type
_entity.pdbx_description
1 polymer ?
#
loop_
_entity_poly.entity_id
_entity_poly.type
_entity_poly.pdbx_seq_one_letter_code
_entity_poly.pdbx_strand_id
1 'polypeptide(L)'
;MDETKSIQEQHTAGAQAIGFDYQFYYFMLLALELRHGQKVGFEVKDDVHIDKADGTTILFQTKHSVLTSSNGAIQNLTTLDSDLWKTLRACLNFIQ
;
A
#
# COMPACT_ATOMS: atom_id res chain seq x y z
N MET A 1 12.40 -27.91 19.99
CA MET A 1 11.24 -26.99 19.93
C MET A 1 11.74 -25.66 19.39
N ASP A 2 12.33 -25.69 18.20
CA ASP A 2 13.08 -24.57 17.60
C ASP A 2 12.94 -24.55 16.07
N GLU A 3 12.83 -25.72 15.44
CA GLU A 3 12.65 -25.83 13.97
C GLU A 3 11.30 -25.34 13.44
N THR A 4 10.24 -25.31 14.26
CA THR A 4 8.89 -24.92 13.79
C THR A 4 8.71 -23.41 13.58
N LYS A 5 9.56 -22.55 14.16
CA LYS A 5 9.50 -21.10 13.90
C LYS A 5 10.07 -20.74 12.52
N SER A 6 11.04 -21.51 12.02
CA SER A 6 11.74 -21.23 10.76
C SER A 6 10.85 -21.36 9.51
N ILE A 7 9.84 -22.23 9.52
CA ILE A 7 9.00 -22.49 8.35
C ILE A 7 7.94 -21.39 8.16
N GLN A 8 7.46 -20.79 9.25
CA GLN A 8 6.47 -19.72 9.19
C GLN A 8 7.09 -18.40 8.72
N GLU A 9 8.38 -18.16 9.02
CA GLU A 9 9.17 -17.06 8.45
C GLU A 9 9.45 -17.24 6.94
N GLN A 10 9.39 -18.46 6.41
CA GLN A 10 9.62 -18.76 4.99
C GLN A 10 8.41 -18.52 4.07
N HIS A 11 7.21 -18.29 4.61
CA HIS A 11 5.99 -18.05 3.81
C HIS A 11 5.56 -16.58 3.81
N THR A 12 6.47 -15.69 3.40
CA THR A 12 6.18 -14.25 3.16
C THR A 12 5.17 -14.01 2.02
N ALA A 13 4.98 -14.98 1.12
CA ALA A 13 4.07 -14.88 -0.02
C ALA A 13 2.61 -14.62 0.38
N GLY A 14 2.13 -15.18 1.50
CA GLY A 14 0.75 -14.99 1.94
C GLY A 14 0.47 -13.56 2.42
N ALA A 15 1.39 -13.00 3.22
CA ALA A 15 1.27 -11.62 3.68
C ALA A 15 1.44 -10.61 2.52
N GLN A 16 2.36 -10.90 1.58
CA GLN A 16 2.55 -10.10 0.37
C GLN A 16 1.32 -10.11 -0.54
N ALA A 17 0.70 -11.29 -0.72
CA ALA A 17 -0.53 -11.42 -1.51
C ALA A 17 -1.66 -10.57 -0.93
N ILE A 18 -1.85 -10.56 0.39
CA ILE A 18 -2.90 -9.75 1.05
C ILE A 18 -2.65 -8.25 0.83
N GLY A 19 -1.40 -7.79 0.94
CA GLY A 19 -1.06 -6.39 0.67
C GLY A 19 -1.37 -5.99 -0.78
N PHE A 20 -1.04 -6.88 -1.73
CA PHE A 20 -1.31 -6.67 -3.14
C PHE A 20 -2.80 -6.69 -3.48
N ASP A 21 -3.58 -7.60 -2.88
CA ASP A 21 -5.03 -7.66 -3.03
C ASP A 21 -5.68 -6.36 -2.54
N TYR A 22 -5.26 -5.84 -1.39
CA TYR A 22 -5.76 -4.56 -0.88
C TYR A 22 -5.51 -3.41 -1.87
N GLN A 23 -4.30 -3.34 -2.40
CA GLN A 23 -3.92 -2.35 -3.40
C GLN A 23 -4.76 -2.48 -4.68
N PHE A 24 -5.00 -3.71 -5.13
CA PHE A 24 -5.83 -4.00 -6.31
C PHE A 24 -7.28 -3.58 -6.10
N TYR A 25 -7.87 -3.88 -4.93
CA TYR A 25 -9.23 -3.43 -4.62
C TYR A 25 -9.34 -1.90 -4.56
N TYR A 26 -8.32 -1.22 -4.01
CA TYR A 26 -8.29 0.23 -3.99
C TYR A 26 -8.19 0.83 -5.39
N PHE A 27 -7.36 0.24 -6.26
CA PHE A 27 -7.32 0.58 -7.68
C PHE A 27 -8.68 0.40 -8.37
N MET A 28 -9.38 -0.72 -8.12
CA MET A 28 -10.72 -0.96 -8.66
C MET A 28 -11.73 0.09 -8.21
N LEU A 29 -11.71 0.47 -6.93
CA LEU A 29 -12.55 1.53 -6.41
C LEU A 29 -12.31 2.85 -7.15
N LEU A 30 -11.05 3.27 -7.29
CA LEU A 30 -10.69 4.49 -8.00
C LEU A 30 -11.04 4.42 -9.49
N ALA A 31 -10.95 3.25 -10.11
CA ALA A 31 -11.35 3.04 -11.51
C ALA A 31 -12.85 3.28 -11.71
N LEU A 32 -13.68 2.86 -10.77
CA LEU A 32 -15.13 3.09 -10.80
C LEU A 32 -15.50 4.56 -10.57
N GLU A 33 -14.65 5.32 -9.87
CA GLU A 33 -14.87 6.73 -9.53
C GLU A 33 -14.19 7.71 -10.50
N LEU A 34 -13.62 7.21 -11.60
CA LEU A 34 -12.94 8.04 -12.59
C LEU A 34 -13.86 9.12 -13.18
N ARG A 35 -13.33 10.34 -13.25
CA ARG A 35 -13.98 11.46 -13.93
C ARG A 35 -13.44 11.59 -15.35
N HIS A 36 -14.18 12.33 -16.19
CA HIS A 36 -13.77 12.56 -17.57
C HIS A 36 -12.35 13.16 -17.64
N GLY A 37 -11.53 12.60 -18.54
CA GLY A 37 -10.14 13.01 -18.71
C GLY A 37 -9.16 12.50 -17.65
N GLN A 38 -9.61 11.71 -16.66
CA GLN A 38 -8.73 11.03 -15.72
C GLN A 38 -8.36 9.64 -16.23
N LYS A 39 -7.15 9.17 -15.87
CA LYS A 39 -6.69 7.81 -16.08
C LYS A 39 -6.14 7.27 -14.77
N VAL A 40 -6.60 6.11 -14.34
CA VAL A 40 -6.02 5.40 -13.21
C VAL A 40 -5.01 4.37 -13.73
N GLY A 41 -3.93 4.13 -13.00
CA GLY A 41 -3.02 3.03 -13.28
C GLY A 41 -2.55 2.34 -12.00
N PHE A 42 -2.21 1.07 -12.14
CA PHE A 42 -1.85 0.13 -11.09
C PHE A 42 -0.43 -0.35 -11.34
N GLU A 43 0.48 -0.22 -10.35
CA GLU A 43 1.87 -0.68 -10.47
C GLU A 43 2.64 -0.05 -11.65
N VAL A 44 2.45 1.26 -11.88
CA VAL A 44 3.14 1.98 -12.97
C VAL A 44 4.02 3.11 -12.46
N LYS A 45 3.45 4.06 -11.72
CA LYS A 45 4.17 5.22 -11.14
C LYS A 45 4.34 5.12 -9.63
N ASP A 46 3.38 4.50 -8.97
CA ASP A 46 3.33 4.12 -7.56
C ASP A 46 2.38 2.91 -7.49
N ASP A 47 2.08 2.41 -6.28
CA ASP A 47 1.14 1.32 -6.04
C ASP A 47 -0.17 1.55 -6.84
N VAL A 48 -0.74 2.75 -6.73
CA VAL A 48 -1.83 3.24 -7.59
C VAL A 48 -1.57 4.71 -7.94
N HIS A 49 -1.99 5.17 -9.11
CA HIS A 49 -1.95 6.60 -9.46
C HIS A 49 -3.15 7.03 -10.30
N ILE A 50 -3.45 8.34 -10.28
CA ILE A 50 -4.40 8.98 -11.18
C ILE A 50 -3.69 10.12 -11.92
N ASP A 51 -3.65 10.02 -13.25
CA ASP A 51 -3.31 11.13 -14.13
C ASP A 51 -4.56 11.94 -14.46
N LYS A 52 -4.48 13.26 -14.27
CA LYS A 52 -5.56 14.20 -14.56
C LYS A 52 -5.37 14.89 -15.91
N ALA A 53 -6.46 15.45 -16.43
CA ALA A 53 -6.47 16.20 -17.68
C ALA A 53 -5.61 17.47 -17.65
N ASP A 54 -5.37 18.05 -16.45
CA ASP A 54 -4.51 19.23 -16.26
C ASP A 54 -3.01 18.89 -16.23
N GLY A 55 -2.65 17.62 -16.44
CA GLY A 55 -1.27 17.13 -16.42
C GLY A 55 -0.75 16.81 -15.02
N THR A 56 -1.53 17.01 -13.96
CA THR A 56 -1.14 16.60 -12.60
C THR A 56 -1.35 15.11 -12.39
N THR A 57 -0.48 14.51 -11.57
CA THR A 57 -0.60 13.11 -11.14
C THR A 57 -0.81 13.06 -9.63
N ILE A 58 -1.79 12.25 -9.19
CA ILE A 58 -1.93 11.84 -7.78
C ILE A 58 -1.30 10.46 -7.65
N LEU A 59 -0.35 10.31 -6.73
CA LEU A 59 0.25 9.03 -6.37
C LEU A 59 -0.38 8.54 -5.07
N PHE A 60 -0.67 7.24 -5.01
CA PHE A 60 -1.16 6.57 -3.82
C PHE A 60 -0.21 5.45 -3.48
N GLN A 61 0.38 5.52 -2.29
CA GLN A 61 1.10 4.41 -1.68
C GLN A 61 0.20 3.77 -0.61
N THR A 62 -0.03 2.47 -0.73
CA THR A 62 -0.87 1.69 0.18
C THR A 62 -0.03 0.96 1.23
N LYS A 63 -0.59 0.85 2.44
CA LYS A 63 -0.06 0.02 3.53
C LYS A 63 -1.25 -0.67 4.21
N HIS A 64 -1.20 -2.00 4.28
CA HIS A 64 -2.25 -2.79 4.92
C HIS A 64 -1.74 -3.35 6.25
N SER A 65 -2.39 -2.99 7.36
CA SER A 65 -2.05 -3.49 8.68
C SER A 65 -2.73 -4.83 8.95
N VAL A 66 -1.93 -5.86 9.23
CA VAL A 66 -2.41 -7.20 9.63
C VAL A 66 -2.39 -7.41 11.16
N LEU A 67 -1.83 -6.46 11.90
CA LEU A 67 -1.72 -6.53 13.35
C LEU A 67 -2.98 -6.01 14.02
N THR A 68 -3.44 -6.72 15.05
CA THR A 68 -4.57 -6.32 15.90
C THR A 68 -4.11 -6.06 17.33
N SER A 69 -4.66 -5.06 18.00
CA SER A 69 -4.41 -4.80 19.42
C SER A 69 -5.18 -5.78 20.31
N SER A 70 -4.90 -5.77 21.61
CA SER A 70 -5.54 -6.66 22.59
C SER A 70 -7.07 -6.53 22.67
N ASN A 71 -7.63 -5.41 22.19
CA ASN A 71 -9.06 -5.15 22.08
C ASN A 71 -9.66 -5.53 20.71
N GLY A 72 -8.88 -6.14 19.80
CA GLY A 72 -9.33 -6.57 18.47
C GLY A 72 -9.35 -5.49 17.40
N ALA A 73 -8.94 -4.25 17.69
CA ALA A 73 -8.83 -3.20 16.67
C ALA A 73 -7.58 -3.39 15.79
N ILE A 74 -7.67 -3.03 14.50
CA ILE A 74 -6.50 -3.01 13.60
C ILE A 74 -5.52 -1.94 14.07
N GLN A 75 -4.23 -2.28 14.18
CA GLN A 75 -3.18 -1.36 14.56
C GLN A 75 -2.66 -0.62 13.33
N ASN A 76 -2.91 0.68 13.26
CA ASN A 76 -2.37 1.54 12.20
C ASN A 76 -0.90 1.88 12.44
N LEU A 77 -0.20 2.24 11.35
CA LEU A 77 1.11 2.85 11.45
C LEU A 77 1.06 4.13 12.28
N THR A 78 2.07 4.31 13.11
CA THR A 78 2.27 5.45 13.99
C THR A 78 3.57 6.18 13.62
N THR A 79 3.76 7.37 14.19
CA THR A 79 5.00 8.15 14.01
C THR A 79 6.24 7.49 14.62
N LEU A 80 6.09 6.42 15.41
CA LEU A 80 7.22 5.66 15.94
C LEU A 80 7.63 4.50 15.03
N ASP A 81 6.79 4.15 14.05
CA ASP A 81 7.06 3.04 13.14
C ASP A 81 8.07 3.42 12.06
N SER A 82 9.16 2.67 11.97
CA SER A 82 10.21 2.94 10.98
C SER A 82 9.69 2.85 9.54
N ASP A 83 8.71 1.98 9.28
CA ASP A 83 8.15 1.77 7.94
C ASP A 83 7.33 2.96 7.45
N LEU A 84 6.71 3.73 8.36
CA LEU A 84 6.08 5.00 8.00
C LEU A 84 7.12 5.97 7.44
N TRP A 85 8.24 6.15 8.14
CA TRP A 85 9.29 7.09 7.73
C TRP A 85 10.04 6.64 6.47
N LYS A 86 10.25 5.33 6.29
CA LYS A 86 10.78 4.78 5.02
C LYS A 86 9.85 5.11 3.86
N THR A 87 8.54 4.92 4.07
CA THR A 87 7.53 5.22 3.07
C THR A 87 7.54 6.70 2.69
N LEU A 88 7.49 7.60 3.66
CA LEU A 88 7.55 9.04 3.42
C LEU A 88 8.83 9.46 2.69
N ARG A 89 9.97 8.85 3.06
CA ARG A 89 11.24 9.10 2.38
C ARG A 89 11.22 8.67 0.92
N ALA A 90 10.60 7.53 0.60
CA ALA A 90 10.44 7.10 -0.78
C ALA A 90 9.56 8.08 -1.57
N CYS A 91 8.47 8.57 -0.97
CA CYS A 91 7.60 9.58 -1.59
C CYS A 91 8.33 10.89 -1.92
N LEU A 92 9.29 11.32 -1.08
CA LEU A 92 10.08 12.53 -1.34
C LEU A 92 10.88 12.46 -2.65
N ASN A 93 11.25 11.27 -3.12
CA ASN A 93 11.99 11.12 -4.38
C ASN A 93 11.16 11.52 -5.61
N PHE A 94 9.83 11.65 -5.48
CA PHE A 94 8.94 12.07 -6.56
C PHE A 94 8.72 13.59 -6.64
N ILE A 95 9.28 14.38 -5.72
CA ILE A 95 9.06 15.84 -5.60
C ILE A 95 10.30 16.64 -6.07
N GLN A 96 10.96 16.21 -7.15
CA GLN A 96 12.14 16.90 -7.71
C GLN A 96 11.79 17.96 -8.74
#